data_AF-A0A1F9VAH4-F1
#
_entry.id   AF-A0A1F9VAH4-F1
#
_cell.length_a   1.000
_cell.length_b   1.000
_cell.length_c   1.000
_cell.angle_alpha   90.00
_cell.angle_beta   90.00
_cell.angle_gamma   90.00
#
_symmetry.space_group_name_H-M   'P 1'
#
loop_
_entity.id
_entity.type
_entity.pdbx_description
1 polymer ?
#
loop_
_entity_poly.entity_id
_entity_poly.type
_entity_poly.pdbx_seq_one_letter_code
_entity_poly.pdbx_strand_id
1 'polypeptide(L)'
;MEYKVIYEKNDCISANRCMGIHPELWDKDQDGKAILKKGNLNSQTKKYELAIQEKELPAYKESALICPVFVIDIVELESGKSILNIKPTKTPEKEDVPVLKAHYESRKEWAMDPKGFFTIKPFPEEQLIRARYYGEDYALKIVIEGKNAEEIYNTIVREKLVSTFQHAAYVGCELMKAEIAMKKNLSYVQDDPLP
;
A
#
# COMPACT_ATOMS: atom_id res chain seq x y z
N MET A 1 13.04 14.86 -27.52
CA MET A 1 11.66 14.46 -27.90
C MET A 1 10.66 15.14 -26.97
N GLU A 2 9.46 15.50 -27.43
CA GLU A 2 8.41 16.08 -26.56
C GLU A 2 7.35 15.04 -26.20
N TYR A 3 6.97 15.00 -24.92
CA TYR A 3 5.99 14.07 -24.39
C TYR A 3 4.85 14.84 -23.74
N LYS A 4 3.73 14.15 -23.50
CA LYS A 4 2.59 14.70 -22.79
C LYS A 4 2.13 13.76 -21.69
N VAL A 5 2.01 14.29 -20.48
CA VAL A 5 1.37 13.63 -19.35
C VAL A 5 -0.13 13.81 -19.50
N ILE A 6 -0.87 12.71 -19.32
CA ILE A 6 -2.32 12.68 -19.32
C ILE A 6 -2.78 12.15 -17.96
N TYR A 7 -3.63 12.90 -17.27
CA TYR A 7 -4.15 12.53 -15.96
C TYR A 7 -5.69 12.55 -15.92
N GLU A 8 -6.27 11.42 -15.58
CA GLU A 8 -7.73 11.19 -15.49
C GLU A 8 -8.21 11.32 -14.04
N LYS A 9 -8.45 12.55 -13.60
CA LYS A 9 -8.82 12.87 -12.21
C LYS A 9 -10.08 12.17 -11.71
N ASN A 10 -11.05 11.92 -12.59
CA ASN A 10 -12.33 11.30 -12.19
C ASN A 10 -12.13 9.90 -11.61
N ASP A 11 -11.19 9.14 -12.15
CA ASP A 11 -10.90 7.75 -11.75
C ASP A 11 -9.82 7.66 -10.66
N CYS A 12 -9.26 8.80 -10.22
CA CYS A 12 -8.32 8.86 -9.11
C CYS A 12 -9.00 8.45 -7.80
N ILE A 13 -8.42 7.46 -7.11
CA ILE A 13 -8.91 6.92 -5.82
C ILE A 13 -8.21 7.52 -4.59
N SER A 14 -7.53 8.65 -4.74
CA SER A 14 -6.83 9.35 -3.64
C SER A 14 -5.79 8.48 -2.90
N ALA A 15 -5.16 7.53 -3.60
CA ALA A 15 -4.13 6.66 -3.04
C ALA A 15 -2.80 7.38 -2.75
N ASN A 16 -2.62 8.60 -3.27
CA ASN A 16 -1.50 9.52 -2.98
C ASN A 16 -0.10 8.97 -3.25
N ARG A 17 0.03 7.89 -4.05
CA ARG A 17 1.33 7.29 -4.37
C ARG A 17 2.22 8.22 -5.21
N CYS A 18 1.63 8.92 -6.18
CA CYS A 18 2.35 9.86 -7.04
C CYS A 18 2.95 11.05 -6.26
N MET A 19 2.21 11.64 -5.32
CA MET A 19 2.73 12.72 -4.46
C MET A 19 3.70 12.21 -3.40
N GLY A 20 3.58 10.95 -2.98
CA GLY A 20 4.52 10.35 -2.03
C GLY A 20 5.93 10.19 -2.60
N ILE A 21 6.05 9.97 -3.91
CA ILE A 21 7.34 9.78 -4.60
C ILE A 21 7.83 11.05 -5.31
N HIS A 22 6.91 11.85 -5.86
CA HIS A 22 7.19 13.10 -6.57
C HIS A 22 6.31 14.27 -6.08
N PRO A 23 6.50 14.74 -4.82
CA PRO A 23 5.74 15.86 -4.27
C PRO A 23 5.96 17.17 -5.03
N GLU A 24 7.03 17.30 -5.81
CA GLU A 24 7.32 18.43 -6.68
C GLU A 24 6.43 18.47 -7.94
N LEU A 25 5.86 17.33 -8.36
CA LEU A 25 5.02 17.20 -9.56
C LEU A 25 3.51 17.15 -9.26
N TRP A 26 3.16 16.68 -8.07
CA TRP A 26 1.77 16.44 -7.69
C TRP A 26 1.37 17.21 -6.44
N ASP A 27 0.13 17.65 -6.39
CA ASP A 27 -0.52 18.19 -5.19
C ASP A 27 -1.80 17.41 -4.90
N LYS A 28 -2.58 17.83 -3.90
CA LYS A 28 -3.91 17.28 -3.59
C LYS A 28 -4.96 18.36 -3.52
N ASP A 29 -6.18 18.03 -3.94
CA ASP A 29 -7.34 18.88 -3.71
C ASP A 29 -8.00 18.61 -2.35
N GLN A 30 -9.11 19.30 -2.10
CA GLN A 30 -9.93 19.16 -0.89
C GLN A 30 -10.51 17.75 -0.68
N ASP A 31 -10.71 17.00 -1.76
CA ASP A 31 -11.23 15.62 -1.73
C ASP A 31 -10.07 14.59 -1.66
N GLY A 32 -8.83 15.08 -1.53
CA GLY A 32 -7.62 14.27 -1.49
C GLY A 32 -7.21 13.70 -2.84
N LYS A 33 -7.86 14.07 -3.95
CA LYS A 33 -7.48 13.63 -5.28
C LYS A 33 -6.22 14.35 -5.74
N ALA A 34 -5.38 13.65 -6.50
CA ALA A 34 -4.16 14.23 -7.02
C ALA A 34 -4.45 15.41 -7.96
N ILE A 35 -3.58 16.41 -7.95
CA ILE A 35 -3.53 17.53 -8.89
C ILE A 35 -2.20 17.43 -9.64
N LEU A 36 -2.26 17.40 -10.97
CA LEU A 36 -1.08 17.51 -11.82
C LEU A 36 -0.61 18.98 -11.83
N LYS A 37 0.53 19.28 -11.19
CA LYS A 37 1.03 20.66 -11.15
C LYS A 37 1.36 21.14 -12.57
N LYS A 38 1.01 22.40 -12.87
CA LYS A 38 1.12 23.01 -14.21
C LYS A 38 0.26 22.35 -15.30
N GLY A 39 -0.46 21.27 -14.99
CA GLY A 39 -1.38 20.62 -15.93
C GLY A 39 -2.64 21.45 -16.15
N ASN A 40 -3.15 21.43 -17.38
CA ASN A 40 -4.36 22.14 -17.76
C ASN A 40 -5.47 21.16 -18.10
N LEU A 41 -6.71 21.48 -17.73
CA LEU A 41 -7.87 20.67 -18.09
C LEU A 41 -8.19 20.84 -19.58
N ASN A 42 -8.10 19.75 -20.33
CA ASN A 42 -8.62 19.71 -21.69
C ASN A 42 -10.14 19.55 -21.65
N SER A 43 -10.85 20.58 -22.11
CA SER A 43 -12.32 20.64 -22.07
C SER A 43 -13.02 19.57 -22.90
N GLN A 44 -12.37 19.04 -23.94
CA GLN A 44 -12.91 18.02 -24.83
C GLN A 44 -12.74 16.62 -24.23
N THR A 45 -11.52 16.29 -23.79
CA THR A 45 -11.20 14.95 -23.26
C THR A 45 -11.58 14.81 -21.79
N LYS A 46 -11.81 15.93 -21.09
CA LYS A 46 -11.97 16.01 -19.62
C LYS A 46 -10.76 15.49 -18.84
N LYS A 47 -9.58 15.46 -19.47
CA LYS A 47 -8.31 15.01 -18.86
C LYS A 47 -7.42 16.21 -18.57
N TYR A 48 -6.59 16.10 -17.54
CA TYR A 48 -5.53 17.07 -17.28
C TYR A 48 -4.31 16.70 -18.12
N GLU A 49 -3.75 17.69 -18.81
CA GLU A 49 -2.66 17.48 -19.76
C GLU A 49 -1.50 18.44 -19.48
N LEU A 50 -0.28 17.94 -19.59
CA LEU A 50 0.95 18.73 -19.46
C LEU A 50 1.99 18.26 -20.48
N ALA A 51 2.45 19.17 -21.34
CA ALA A 51 3.61 18.91 -22.19
C ALA A 51 4.89 18.94 -21.34
N ILE A 52 5.77 17.97 -21.54
CA ILE A 52 7.01 17.79 -20.79
C ILE A 52 8.19 17.52 -21.72
N GLN A 53 9.38 17.86 -21.24
CA GLN A 53 10.62 17.55 -21.93
C GLN A 53 11.14 16.16 -21.53
N GLU A 54 12.01 15.59 -22.36
CA GLU A 54 12.66 14.30 -22.13
C GLU A 54 13.37 14.18 -20.76
N LYS A 55 13.89 15.29 -20.24
CA LYS A 55 14.52 15.34 -18.90
C LYS A 55 13.54 15.10 -17.73
N GLU A 56 12.26 15.42 -17.91
CA GLU A 56 11.20 15.24 -16.90
C GLU A 56 10.54 13.87 -16.99
N LEU A 57 10.78 13.16 -18.10
CA LEU A 57 10.16 11.88 -18.42
C LEU A 57 10.31 10.82 -17.31
N PRO A 58 11.48 10.62 -16.68
CA PRO A 58 11.65 9.56 -15.69
C PRO A 58 10.69 9.70 -14.50
N ALA A 59 10.54 10.91 -13.95
CA ALA A 59 9.71 11.17 -12.78
C ALA A 59 8.21 10.99 -13.07
N TYR A 60 7.76 11.39 -14.28
CA TYR A 60 6.38 11.12 -14.69
C TYR A 60 6.13 9.64 -14.98
N LYS A 61 7.10 8.93 -15.57
CA LYS A 61 7.01 7.46 -15.75
C LYS A 61 6.86 6.75 -14.42
N GLU A 62 7.67 7.11 -13.43
CA GLU A 62 7.58 6.55 -12.08
C GLU A 62 6.22 6.87 -11.42
N SER A 63 5.75 8.12 -11.55
CA SER A 63 4.41 8.52 -11.10
C SER A 63 3.28 7.67 -11.69
N ALA A 64 3.40 7.33 -12.97
CA ALA A 64 2.43 6.48 -13.69
C ALA A 64 2.49 5.02 -13.22
N LEU A 65 3.70 4.46 -13.09
CA LEU A 65 3.91 3.06 -12.70
C LEU A 65 3.50 2.79 -11.24
N ILE A 66 3.60 3.78 -10.35
CA ILE A 66 3.17 3.64 -8.95
C ILE A 66 1.66 3.88 -8.75
N CYS A 67 0.94 4.32 -9.78
CA CYS A 67 -0.49 4.59 -9.70
C CYS A 67 -1.28 3.26 -9.68
N PRO A 68 -1.97 2.91 -8.58
CA PRO A 68 -2.65 1.61 -8.46
C PRO A 68 -3.90 1.47 -9.35
N VAL A 69 -4.35 2.55 -9.98
CA VAL A 69 -5.54 2.59 -10.84
C VAL A 69 -5.24 3.11 -12.25
N PHE A 70 -3.95 3.25 -12.61
CA PHE A 70 -3.50 3.55 -13.97
C PHE A 70 -4.10 4.82 -14.61
N VAL A 71 -4.35 5.86 -13.82
CA VAL A 71 -4.97 7.12 -14.28
C VAL A 71 -3.98 8.18 -14.74
N ILE A 72 -2.67 7.88 -14.72
CA ILE A 72 -1.59 8.77 -15.17
C ILE A 72 -0.88 8.05 -16.31
N ASP A 73 -0.92 8.60 -17.52
CA ASP A 73 -0.23 8.06 -18.68
C ASP A 73 0.74 9.10 -19.25
N ILE A 74 1.72 8.64 -20.03
CA ILE A 74 2.64 9.49 -20.77
C ILE A 74 2.61 9.05 -22.22
N VAL A 75 2.30 9.99 -23.10
CA VAL A 75 2.23 9.76 -24.53
C VAL A 75 3.31 10.56 -25.25
N GLU A 76 3.78 10.06 -26.38
CA GLU A 76 4.55 10.86 -27.34
C GLU A 76 3.64 11.97 -27.91
N LEU A 77 4.15 13.20 -27.98
CA LEU A 77 3.34 14.33 -28.42
C LEU A 77 2.89 14.20 -29.88
N GLU A 78 3.79 13.73 -30.75
CA GLU A 78 3.53 13.59 -32.19
C GLU A 78 2.58 12.44 -32.51
N SER A 79 2.83 11.26 -31.93
CA SER A 79 2.10 10.04 -32.28
C SER A 79 0.85 9.83 -31.41
N GLY A 80 0.77 10.48 -30.25
CA GLY A 80 -0.26 10.26 -29.24
C GLY A 80 -0.23 8.86 -28.60
N LYS A 81 0.79 8.05 -28.89
CA LYS A 81 0.91 6.68 -28.37
C LYS A 81 1.46 6.70 -26.95
N SER A 82 0.87 5.87 -26.09
CA SER A 82 1.40 5.62 -24.74
C SER A 82 2.79 4.99 -24.82
N ILE A 83 3.70 5.49 -24.00
CA ILE A 83 5.05 4.93 -23.87
C ILE A 83 5.11 3.80 -22.84
N LEU A 84 4.08 3.69 -21.98
CA LEU A 84 4.04 2.73 -20.88
C LEU A 84 3.03 1.60 -21.11
N ASN A 85 1.97 1.84 -21.89
CA ASN A 85 0.87 0.90 -22.11
C ASN A 85 0.30 0.33 -20.79
N ILE A 86 0.25 1.16 -19.74
CA ILE A 86 -0.14 0.76 -18.37
C ILE A 86 -1.64 0.54 -18.17
N LYS A 87 -2.48 1.16 -18.99
CA LYS A 87 -3.92 0.89 -18.89
C LYS A 87 -4.13 -0.58 -19.26
N PRO A 88 -4.90 -1.35 -18.49
CA PRO A 88 -5.19 -2.76 -18.76
C PRO A 88 -6.11 -2.95 -19.99
N THR A 89 -5.98 -2.11 -21.01
CA THR A 89 -6.48 -2.36 -22.35
C THR A 89 -5.50 -3.27 -23.07
N LYS A 90 -5.64 -4.58 -22.82
CA LYS A 90 -5.24 -5.69 -23.71
C LYS A 90 -3.97 -5.47 -24.56
N THR A 91 -2.86 -5.10 -23.94
CA THR A 91 -1.54 -5.37 -24.53
C THR A 91 -0.82 -6.25 -23.54
N PRO A 92 -0.19 -7.37 -23.95
CA PRO A 92 0.49 -8.24 -23.01
C PRO A 92 1.54 -7.41 -22.27
N GLU A 93 1.47 -7.38 -20.95
CA GLU A 93 2.69 -7.25 -20.14
C GLU A 93 3.72 -8.22 -20.73
N LYS A 94 5.02 -7.86 -20.78
CA LYS A 94 6.10 -8.64 -21.41
C LYS A 94 5.75 -10.14 -21.45
N GLU A 95 5.78 -10.74 -22.64
CA GLU A 95 5.25 -12.11 -22.90
C GLU A 95 5.76 -13.19 -21.92
N ASP A 96 6.82 -12.93 -21.16
CA ASP A 96 7.43 -13.81 -20.16
C ASP A 96 7.53 -13.22 -18.73
N VAL A 97 6.50 -12.55 -18.19
CA VAL A 97 6.50 -12.26 -16.73
C VAL A 97 6.23 -13.56 -15.97
N PRO A 98 7.15 -14.04 -15.10
CA PRO A 98 6.93 -15.27 -14.34
C PRO A 98 5.78 -15.11 -13.35
N VAL A 99 4.74 -15.94 -13.46
CA VAL A 99 3.65 -16.02 -12.50
C VAL A 99 3.99 -17.08 -11.45
N LEU A 100 4.21 -16.64 -10.21
CA LEU A 100 4.41 -17.54 -9.08
C LEU A 100 3.05 -17.94 -8.48
N LYS A 101 2.74 -19.24 -8.46
CA LYS A 101 1.56 -19.75 -7.74
C LYS A 101 1.87 -19.83 -6.25
N ALA A 102 1.06 -19.15 -5.43
CA ALA A 102 1.20 -19.19 -3.99
C ALA A 102 0.92 -20.60 -3.43
N HIS A 103 1.73 -21.04 -2.48
CA HIS A 103 1.56 -22.28 -1.72
C HIS A 103 2.14 -22.08 -0.31
N TYR A 104 1.56 -22.77 0.67
CA TYR A 104 2.06 -22.81 2.05
C TYR A 104 1.56 -24.08 2.75
N GLU A 105 2.48 -24.92 3.21
CA GLU A 105 2.24 -26.14 3.97
C GLU A 105 2.47 -25.90 5.46
N SER A 106 1.44 -25.41 6.16
CA SER A 106 1.52 -24.98 7.56
C SER A 106 2.26 -25.95 8.50
N ARG A 107 1.99 -27.27 8.43
CA ARG A 107 2.65 -28.25 9.30
C ARG A 107 4.15 -28.43 9.07
N LYS A 108 4.65 -28.10 7.87
CA LYS A 108 6.07 -28.28 7.51
C LYS A 108 6.83 -26.97 7.57
N GLU A 109 6.19 -25.87 7.17
CA GLU A 109 6.82 -24.57 6.98
C GLU A 109 6.60 -23.61 8.15
N TRP A 110 5.69 -23.93 9.08
CA TRP A 110 5.55 -23.14 10.29
C TRP A 110 6.72 -23.40 11.24
N ALA A 111 7.34 -22.32 11.68
CA ALA A 111 8.32 -22.33 12.75
C ALA A 111 7.99 -21.20 13.74
N MET A 112 8.15 -21.48 15.02
CA MET A 112 8.06 -20.46 16.06
C MET A 112 9.21 -19.46 15.90
N ASP A 113 8.92 -18.17 16.07
CA ASP A 113 9.97 -17.15 16.07
C ASP A 113 10.88 -17.33 17.30
N PRO A 114 12.21 -17.41 17.12
CA PRO A 114 13.17 -17.58 18.22
C PRO A 114 13.05 -16.57 19.35
N LYS A 115 12.56 -15.35 19.08
CA LYS A 115 12.41 -14.32 20.12
C LYS A 115 11.19 -14.56 21.02
N GLY A 116 10.18 -15.26 20.52
CA GLY A 116 8.95 -15.56 21.24
C GLY A 116 7.70 -15.21 20.42
N PHE A 117 6.60 -14.89 21.09
CA PHE A 117 5.27 -14.81 20.46
C PHE A 117 4.40 -13.69 21.04
N PHE A 118 3.26 -13.45 20.38
CA PHE A 118 2.30 -12.43 20.78
C PHE A 118 0.91 -13.02 21.05
N THR A 119 0.22 -12.44 22.03
CA THR A 119 -1.25 -12.53 22.12
C THR A 119 -1.83 -11.14 21.90
N ILE A 120 -2.84 -11.03 21.04
CA ILE A 120 -3.47 -9.76 20.66
C ILE A 120 -4.90 -9.74 21.16
N LYS A 121 -5.35 -8.59 21.66
CA LYS A 121 -6.75 -8.38 22.04
C LYS A 121 -7.19 -6.93 21.80
N PRO A 122 -8.31 -6.70 21.08
CA PRO A 122 -8.95 -5.39 21.02
C PRO A 122 -9.78 -5.13 22.29
N PHE A 123 -9.84 -3.86 22.70
CA PHE A 123 -10.62 -3.32 23.81
C PHE A 123 -11.49 -2.17 23.29
N PRO A 124 -12.68 -2.47 22.71
CA PRO A 124 -13.52 -1.47 22.07
C PRO A 124 -13.93 -0.30 22.98
N GLU A 125 -14.23 -0.57 24.24
CA GLU A 125 -14.59 0.47 25.22
C GLU A 125 -13.46 1.49 25.47
N GLU A 126 -12.21 1.05 25.36
CA GLU A 126 -11.02 1.89 25.54
C GLU A 126 -10.50 2.45 24.21
N GLN A 127 -11.02 1.98 23.06
CA GLN A 127 -10.50 2.26 21.72
C GLN A 127 -9.01 1.92 21.59
N LEU A 128 -8.59 0.79 22.20
CA LEU A 128 -7.21 0.32 22.22
C LEU A 128 -7.09 -1.14 21.79
N ILE A 129 -5.96 -1.49 21.21
CA ILE A 129 -5.52 -2.87 20.99
C ILE A 129 -4.31 -3.10 21.89
N ARG A 130 -4.28 -4.24 22.59
CA ARG A 130 -3.12 -4.66 23.39
C ARG A 130 -2.46 -5.87 22.74
N ALA A 131 -1.18 -5.75 22.42
CA ALA A 131 -0.32 -6.85 22.00
C ALA A 131 0.64 -7.19 23.13
N ARG A 132 0.48 -8.38 23.72
CA ARG A 132 1.35 -8.87 24.79
C ARG A 132 2.45 -9.73 24.18
N TYR A 133 3.70 -9.37 24.42
CA TYR A 133 4.88 -10.07 23.96
C TYR A 133 5.45 -10.99 25.04
N TYR A 134 5.66 -12.24 24.68
CA TYR A 134 6.26 -13.28 25.50
C TYR A 134 7.61 -13.65 24.91
N GLY A 135 8.65 -13.65 25.73
CA GLY A 135 10.01 -13.98 25.28
C GLY A 135 10.23 -15.47 25.06
N GLU A 136 11.45 -15.84 24.69
CA GLU A 136 11.92 -17.24 24.53
C GLU A 136 11.70 -18.12 25.77
N ASP A 137 11.66 -17.51 26.96
CA ASP A 137 11.39 -18.17 28.24
C ASP A 137 9.89 -18.28 28.56
N TYR A 138 9.02 -17.97 27.60
CA TYR A 138 7.56 -17.94 27.73
C TYR A 138 7.03 -16.97 28.80
N ALA A 139 7.88 -16.09 29.33
CA ALA A 139 7.46 -15.07 30.29
C ALA A 139 6.98 -13.81 29.55
N LEU A 140 5.92 -13.18 30.08
CA LEU A 140 5.46 -11.88 29.60
C LEU A 140 6.57 -10.84 29.82
N LYS A 141 7.02 -10.21 28.74
CA LYS A 141 8.07 -9.17 28.80
C LYS A 141 7.52 -7.77 28.59
N ILE A 142 6.61 -7.61 27.61
CA ILE A 142 6.15 -6.29 27.17
C ILE A 142 4.65 -6.37 26.86
N VAL A 143 3.92 -5.29 27.18
CA VAL A 143 2.56 -5.05 26.67
C VAL A 143 2.61 -3.77 25.85
N ILE A 144 2.24 -3.86 24.58
CA ILE A 144 2.17 -2.73 23.66
C ILE A 144 0.70 -2.35 23.52
N GLU A 145 0.38 -1.10 23.83
CA GLU A 145 -0.95 -0.53 23.65
C GLU A 145 -0.90 0.47 22.49
N GLY A 146 -1.88 0.40 21.59
CA GLY A 146 -2.00 1.33 20.48
C GLY A 146 -3.44 1.45 19.99
N LYS A 147 -3.74 2.54 19.28
CA LYS A 147 -5.10 2.82 18.78
C LYS A 147 -5.40 2.12 17.46
N ASN A 148 -4.36 1.69 16.75
CA ASN A 148 -4.44 1.03 15.45
C ASN A 148 -3.27 0.05 15.27
N ALA A 149 -3.37 -0.81 14.26
CA ALA A 149 -2.36 -1.79 13.93
C ALA A 149 -1.03 -1.14 13.54
N GLU A 150 -1.06 0.01 12.85
CA GLU A 150 0.11 0.73 12.36
C GLU A 150 1.04 1.20 13.47
N GLU A 151 0.50 1.77 14.55
CA GLU A 151 1.26 2.14 15.74
C GLU A 151 1.94 0.93 16.37
N ILE A 152 1.22 -0.20 16.46
CA ILE A 152 1.68 -1.38 17.16
C ILE A 152 2.74 -2.14 16.35
N TYR A 153 2.51 -2.45 15.08
CA TYR A 153 3.50 -3.20 14.29
C TYR A 153 4.78 -2.38 14.08
N ASN A 154 4.69 -1.05 13.91
CA ASN A 154 5.89 -0.22 13.80
C ASN A 154 6.66 -0.18 15.14
N THR A 155 5.96 -0.25 16.27
CA THR A 155 6.60 -0.41 17.58
C THR A 155 7.30 -1.76 17.69
N ILE A 156 6.65 -2.86 17.30
CA ILE A 156 7.26 -4.20 17.28
C ILE A 156 8.53 -4.25 16.43
N VAL A 157 8.50 -3.62 15.24
CA VAL A 157 9.65 -3.53 14.34
C VAL A 157 10.77 -2.68 14.95
N ARG A 158 10.45 -1.49 15.46
CA ARG A 158 11.42 -0.57 16.05
C ARG A 158 12.13 -1.18 17.26
N GLU A 159 11.38 -1.83 18.14
CA GLU A 159 11.89 -2.52 19.33
C GLU A 159 12.48 -3.91 19.01
N LYS A 160 12.47 -4.32 17.74
CA LYS A 160 13.03 -5.59 17.24
C LYS A 160 12.49 -6.81 18.01
N LEU A 161 11.19 -6.88 18.26
CA LEU A 161 10.57 -7.96 19.05
C LEU A 161 10.26 -9.23 18.25
N VAL A 162 10.46 -9.20 16.94
CA VAL A 162 10.40 -10.36 16.03
C VAL A 162 11.76 -10.58 15.37
N SER A 163 12.02 -11.79 14.89
CA SER A 163 13.25 -12.14 14.16
C SER A 163 13.00 -12.76 12.79
N THR A 164 11.78 -13.20 12.49
CA THR A 164 11.42 -13.82 11.20
C THR A 164 10.42 -12.96 10.43
N PHE A 165 10.56 -12.92 9.10
CA PHE A 165 9.60 -12.22 8.24
C PHE A 165 8.22 -12.89 8.24
N GLN A 166 8.16 -14.21 8.38
CA GLN A 166 6.90 -14.95 8.50
C GLN A 166 6.11 -14.51 9.74
N HIS A 167 6.77 -14.41 10.90
CA HIS A 167 6.11 -13.94 12.13
C HIS A 167 5.75 -12.45 12.05
N ALA A 168 6.62 -11.62 11.46
CA ALA A 168 6.29 -10.21 11.24
C ALA A 168 5.03 -10.04 10.37
N ALA A 169 4.90 -10.82 9.29
CA ALA A 169 3.71 -10.83 8.44
C ALA A 169 2.46 -11.31 9.19
N TYR A 170 2.57 -12.42 9.94
CA TYR A 170 1.48 -12.95 10.75
C TYR A 170 0.97 -11.94 11.80
N VAL A 171 1.89 -11.33 12.57
CA VAL A 171 1.55 -10.34 13.60
C VAL A 171 0.88 -9.12 12.97
N GLY A 172 1.38 -8.64 11.82
CA GLY A 172 0.73 -7.55 11.08
C GLY A 172 -0.70 -7.88 10.66
N CYS A 173 -0.94 -9.09 10.16
CA CYS A 173 -2.28 -9.57 9.81
C CYS A 173 -3.22 -9.62 11.03
N GLU A 174 -2.76 -10.18 12.15
CA GLU A 174 -3.57 -10.29 13.36
C GLU A 174 -3.88 -8.92 13.99
N LEU A 175 -2.94 -7.98 13.97
CA LEU A 175 -3.17 -6.61 14.44
C LEU A 175 -4.20 -5.88 13.57
N MET A 176 -4.10 -6.00 12.24
CA MET A 176 -5.08 -5.41 11.33
C MET A 176 -6.46 -6.05 11.53
N LYS A 177 -6.53 -7.37 11.73
CA LYS A 177 -7.76 -8.10 12.04
C LYS A 177 -8.41 -7.59 13.33
N ALA A 178 -7.62 -7.41 14.39
CA ALA A 178 -8.08 -6.85 15.66
C ALA A 178 -8.59 -5.41 15.51
N GLU A 179 -7.90 -4.58 14.72
CA GLU A 179 -8.34 -3.21 14.43
C GLU A 179 -9.67 -3.17 13.67
N ILE A 180 -9.82 -3.98 12.63
CA ILE A 180 -11.07 -4.10 11.87
C ILE A 180 -12.20 -4.55 12.79
N ALA A 181 -11.97 -5.60 13.60
CA ALA A 181 -12.96 -6.10 14.53
C ALA A 181 -13.41 -5.01 15.52
N MET A 182 -12.46 -4.27 16.10
CA MET A 182 -12.76 -3.15 16.99
C MET A 182 -13.59 -2.05 16.30
N LYS A 183 -13.17 -1.62 15.10
CA LYS A 183 -13.85 -0.55 14.35
C LYS A 183 -15.23 -0.93 13.82
N LYS A 184 -15.45 -2.22 13.56
CA LYS A 184 -16.70 -2.76 13.00
C LYS A 184 -17.58 -3.43 14.05
N ASN A 185 -17.18 -3.40 15.32
CA ASN A 185 -17.87 -4.07 16.42
C ASN A 185 -18.12 -5.57 16.15
N LEU A 186 -17.09 -6.25 15.64
CA LEU A 186 -17.10 -7.69 15.37
C LEU A 186 -16.39 -8.45 16.49
N SER A 187 -16.71 -9.74 16.64
CA SER A 187 -15.94 -10.63 17.50
C SER A 187 -14.56 -10.88 16.92
N TYR A 188 -13.52 -10.75 17.74
CA TYR A 188 -12.16 -11.12 17.41
C TYR A 188 -11.74 -12.38 18.16
N VAL A 189 -11.24 -13.37 17.43
CA VAL A 189 -10.51 -14.52 17.94
C VAL A 189 -9.21 -14.62 17.13
N GLN A 190 -8.08 -14.71 17.82
CA GLN A 190 -6.78 -14.87 17.15
C GLN A 190 -6.77 -16.20 16.39
N ASP A 191 -6.15 -16.24 15.22
CA ASP A 191 -6.12 -17.39 14.28
C ASP A 191 -7.45 -17.76 13.60
N ASP A 192 -8.60 -17.26 14.08
CA ASP A 192 -9.90 -17.46 13.43
C ASP A 192 -10.23 -16.34 12.42
N PRO A 193 -11.01 -16.62 11.36
CA PRO A 193 -11.49 -15.58 10.46
C PRO A 193 -12.45 -14.62 11.20
N LEU A 194 -12.55 -13.39 10.71
CA LEU A 194 -13.64 -12.49 11.13
C LEU A 194 -14.98 -13.05 10.63
N PRO A 195 -16.07 -12.85 11.40
CA PRO A 195 -17.41 -13.27 11.01
C PRO A 195 -17.95 -12.51 9.80
#